data_AF-A0A3D5UWY9-F1
#
_entry.id   AF-A0A3D5UWY9-F1
#
_cell.length_a   1.000
_cell.length_b   1.000
_cell.length_c   1.000
_cell.angle_alpha   90.00
_cell.angle_beta   90.00
_cell.angle_gamma   90.00
#
_symmetry.space_group_name_H-M   'P 1'
#
loop_
_entity.id
_entity.type
_entity.pdbx_description
1 polymer ?
#
loop_
_entity_poly.entity_id
_entity_poly.type
_entity_poly.pdbx_seq_one_letter_code
_entity_poly.pdbx_strand_id
1 'polypeptide(L)'
;PDDFLRVLRVQGNTTEALILFLPALWLFALTIGDIWAAAVGLIFPIGRVVYARGYYAEALKRSTGFTIGLLSIVVLWLGAAIALAMQAITAYI
;
A
#
# COMPACT_ATOMS: atom_id res chain seq x y z
N PRO A 1 22.34 0.46 18.81
CA PRO A 1 22.04 -1.00 18.89
C PRO A 1 21.22 -1.45 17.68
N ASP A 2 21.45 -2.68 17.21
CA ASP A 2 20.82 -3.17 15.97
C ASP A 2 19.29 -3.20 16.03
N ASP A 3 18.73 -3.52 17.20
CA ASP A 3 17.27 -3.56 17.39
C ASP A 3 16.62 -2.19 17.19
N PHE A 4 17.26 -1.12 17.69
CA PHE A 4 16.80 0.24 17.44
C PHE A 4 16.82 0.60 15.95
N LEU A 5 17.90 0.23 15.25
CA LEU A 5 18.03 0.50 13.81
C LEU A 5 16.94 -0.22 12.99
N ARG A 6 16.53 -1.43 13.41
CA ARG A 6 15.40 -2.16 12.79
C ARG A 6 14.09 -1.42 12.99
N VAL A 7 13.80 -0.96 14.20
CA VAL A 7 12.58 -0.17 14.48
C VAL A 7 12.54 1.12 13.67
N LEU A 8 13.66 1.85 13.64
CA LEU A 8 13.80 3.06 12.84
C LEU A 8 13.60 2.77 11.34
N ARG A 9 14.16 1.67 10.82
CA ARG A 9 13.97 1.29 9.42
C ARG A 9 12.53 0.89 9.10
N VAL A 10 11.84 0.24 10.03
CA VAL A 10 10.41 -0.09 9.87
C VAL A 10 9.56 1.17 9.77
N GLN A 11 9.79 2.16 10.63
CA GLN A 11 9.11 3.45 10.57
C GLN A 11 9.44 4.21 9.28
N GLY A 12 10.72 4.29 8.92
CA GLY A 12 11.18 4.97 7.72
C GLY A 12 10.57 4.37 6.45
N ASN A 13 10.64 3.04 6.30
CA ASN A 13 10.04 2.36 5.16
C ASN A 13 8.51 2.53 5.12
N THR A 14 7.84 2.53 6.28
CA THR A 14 6.40 2.79 6.38
C THR A 14 6.05 4.18 5.87
N THR A 15 6.83 5.18 6.25
CA THR A 15 6.68 6.56 5.79
C THR A 15 6.92 6.69 4.29
N GLU A 16 7.99 6.07 3.77
CA GLU A 16 8.27 6.01 2.32
C GLU A 16 7.09 5.39 1.55
N ALA A 17 6.52 4.29 2.05
CA ALA A 17 5.41 3.60 1.40
C ALA A 17 4.09 4.38 1.46
N LEU A 18 3.85 5.17 2.51
CA LEU A 18 2.64 6.00 2.63
C LEU A 18 2.54 7.02 1.49
N ILE A 19 3.67 7.54 1.00
CA ILE A 19 3.71 8.46 -0.14
C ILE A 19 3.15 7.80 -1.41
N LEU A 20 3.30 6.48 -1.56
CA LEU A 20 2.72 5.74 -2.67
C LEU A 20 1.29 5.26 -2.39
N PHE A 21 1.02 4.86 -1.14
CA PHE A 21 -0.25 4.27 -0.75
C PHE A 21 -1.40 5.28 -0.70
N LEU A 22 -1.19 6.45 -0.07
CA LEU A 22 -2.27 7.41 0.11
C LEU A 22 -2.78 7.97 -1.23
N PRO A 23 -1.94 8.46 -2.16
CA PRO A 23 -2.45 8.91 -3.45
C PRO A 23 -3.19 7.81 -4.22
N ALA A 24 -2.69 6.57 -4.20
CA ALA A 24 -3.34 5.44 -4.85
C ALA A 24 -4.73 5.15 -4.26
N LEU A 25 -4.84 5.15 -2.94
CA LEU A 25 -6.10 4.88 -2.23
C LEU A 25 -7.16 5.93 -2.56
N TRP A 26 -6.79 7.21 -2.57
CA TRP A 26 -7.73 8.31 -2.86
C TRP A 26 -8.14 8.30 -4.33
N LEU A 27 -7.21 8.09 -5.26
CA LEU A 27 -7.53 7.99 -6.68
C LEU A 27 -8.44 6.79 -6.96
N PHE A 28 -8.20 5.65 -6.31
CA PHE A 28 -9.06 4.48 -6.41
C PHE A 28 -10.46 4.76 -5.83
N ALA A 29 -10.55 5.44 -4.68
CA ALA A 29 -11.83 5.83 -4.09
C ALA A 29 -12.64 6.75 -5.02
N LEU A 30 -11.98 7.75 -5.61
CA LEU A 30 -12.62 8.71 -6.52
C LEU A 30 -13.08 8.06 -7.83
N THR A 31 -12.40 7.02 -8.30
CA THR A 31 -12.69 6.39 -9.60
C THR A 31 -13.57 5.15 -9.49
N ILE A 32 -13.47 4.37 -8.40
CA ILE A 32 -14.16 3.08 -8.23
C ILE A 32 -15.13 3.10 -7.05
N GLY A 33 -14.86 3.92 -6.02
CA GLY A 33 -15.73 4.10 -4.86
C GLY A 33 -15.08 3.75 -3.52
N ASP A 34 -15.58 4.39 -2.45
CA ASP A 34 -15.00 4.35 -1.11
C ASP A 34 -14.96 2.94 -0.50
N ILE A 35 -16.01 2.13 -0.67
CA ILE A 35 -16.10 0.78 -0.08
C ILE A 35 -14.99 -0.13 -0.64
N TRP A 36 -14.75 -0.07 -1.94
CA TRP A 36 -13.73 -0.87 -2.60
C TRP A 36 -12.33 -0.39 -2.26
N ALA A 37 -12.13 0.94 -2.20
CA ALA A 37 -10.88 1.53 -1.72
C ALA A 37 -10.57 1.08 -0.29
N ALA A 38 -11.55 1.10 0.61
CA ALA A 38 -11.39 0.65 1.99
C ALA A 38 -11.04 -0.85 2.07
N ALA A 39 -11.74 -1.70 1.30
CA ALA A 39 -11.50 -3.14 1.30
C ALA A 39 -10.09 -3.52 0.83
N VAL A 40 -9.65 -2.97 -0.31
CA VAL A 40 -8.30 -3.22 -0.84
C VAL A 40 -7.24 -2.51 0.00
N GLY A 41 -7.53 -1.30 0.45
CA GLY A 41 -6.64 -0.46 1.24
C GLY A 41 -6.31 -1.04 2.62
N LEU A 42 -7.25 -1.76 3.26
CA LEU A 42 -7.05 -2.40 4.56
C LEU A 42 -5.94 -3.47 4.53
N ILE A 43 -5.64 -4.03 3.35
CA ILE A 43 -4.57 -5.01 3.18
C ILE A 43 -3.19 -4.38 3.47
N PHE A 44 -3.00 -3.09 3.14
CA PHE A 44 -1.74 -2.38 3.39
C PHE A 44 -1.35 -2.32 4.88
N PRO A 45 -2.15 -1.77 5.80
CA PRO A 45 -1.78 -1.71 7.22
C PRO A 45 -1.59 -3.11 7.83
N ILE A 46 -2.36 -4.12 7.40
CA ILE A 46 -2.14 -5.52 7.81
C ILE A 46 -0.73 -5.97 7.39
N GLY A 47 -0.35 -5.72 6.14
CA GLY A 47 1.00 -5.97 5.64
C GLY A 47 2.08 -5.25 6.46
N ARG A 48 1.84 -3.99 6.89
CA ARG A 48 2.80 -3.24 7.73
C ARG A 48 2.96 -3.83 9.13
N VAL A 49 1.89 -4.35 9.74
CA VAL A 49 1.98 -5.05 11.03
C VAL A 49 2.81 -6.33 10.88
N VAL A 50 2.55 -7.12 9.84
CA VAL A 50 3.34 -8.34 9.55
C VAL A 50 4.81 -8.00 9.27
N TYR A 51 5.05 -6.94 8.49
CA TYR A 51 6.39 -6.45 8.17
C TYR A 51 7.16 -6.07 9.43
N ALA A 52 6.54 -5.27 10.31
CA ALA A 52 7.15 -4.82 11.56
C ALA A 52 7.52 -6.01 12.46
N ARG A 53 6.57 -6.91 12.70
CA ARG A 53 6.80 -8.10 13.55
C ARG A 53 7.90 -8.99 13.01
N GLY A 54 7.93 -9.23 11.69
CA GLY A 54 8.98 -10.01 11.04
C GLY A 54 10.36 -9.37 11.20
N TYR A 55 10.45 -8.05 10.95
CA TYR A 55 11.72 -7.33 11.01
C TYR A 55 12.26 -7.20 12.44
N TYR A 56 11.39 -7.05 13.45
CA TYR A 56 11.81 -7.01 14.85
C TYR A 56 12.43 -8.33 15.29
N ALA A 57 11.88 -9.46 14.83
CA ALA A 57 12.44 -10.77 15.11
C ALA A 57 13.80 -10.96 14.39
N GLU A 58 13.82 -10.85 13.06
CA GLU A 58 15.02 -11.06 12.25
C GLU A 58 14.97 -10.22 10.97
N ALA A 59 16.11 -9.67 10.55
CA ALA A 59 16.19 -8.80 9.37
C ALA A 59 15.69 -9.46 8.07
N LEU A 60 15.83 -10.78 7.94
CA LEU A 60 15.43 -11.53 6.75
C LEU A 60 13.91 -11.84 6.70
N LYS A 61 13.19 -11.73 7.82
CA LYS A 61 11.75 -12.08 7.91
C LYS A 61 10.80 -10.95 7.50
N ARG A 62 11.32 -9.89 6.90
CA ARG A 62 10.55 -8.70 6.48
C ARG A 62 9.81 -8.86 5.15
N SER A 63 10.20 -9.82 4.31
CA SER A 63 9.72 -9.91 2.91
C SER A 63 8.22 -10.16 2.79
N THR A 64 7.65 -11.06 3.59
CA THR A 64 6.22 -11.41 3.52
C THR A 64 5.32 -10.20 3.74
N GLY A 65 5.52 -9.46 4.83
CA GLY A 65 4.73 -8.26 5.11
C GLY A 65 4.93 -7.14 4.09
N PHE A 66 6.16 -7.04 3.55
CA PHE A 66 6.45 -6.09 2.46
C PHE A 66 5.64 -6.42 1.21
N THR A 67 5.64 -7.68 0.77
CA THR A 67 4.90 -8.10 -0.42
C THR A 67 3.40 -7.91 -0.27
N ILE A 68 2.83 -8.21 0.90
CA ILE A 68 1.39 -7.96 1.17
C ILE A 68 1.06 -6.48 1.00
N GLY A 69 1.85 -5.58 1.60
CA GLY A 69 1.65 -4.14 1.47
C GLY A 69 1.83 -3.65 0.02
N LEU A 70 2.83 -4.18 -0.69
CA LEU A 70 3.09 -3.83 -2.08
C LEU A 70 1.94 -4.26 -3.00
N LEU A 71 1.39 -5.45 -2.81
CA LEU A 71 0.24 -5.93 -3.61
C LEU A 71 -0.98 -5.02 -3.44
N SER A 72 -1.27 -4.57 -2.22
CA SER A 72 -2.35 -3.59 -1.97
C SER A 72 -2.11 -2.29 -2.77
N ILE A 73 -0.88 -1.74 -2.71
CA ILE A 73 -0.51 -0.53 -3.46
C ILE A 73 -0.66 -0.73 -4.97
N VAL A 74 -0.18 -1.85 -5.52
CA VAL A 74 -0.24 -2.14 -6.96
C VAL A 74 -1.68 -2.25 -7.44
N VAL A 75 -2.55 -2.96 -6.70
CA VAL A 75 -3.97 -3.09 -7.05
C VAL A 75 -4.66 -1.72 -7.03
N LEU A 76 -4.35 -0.88 -6.04
CA LEU A 76 -4.91 0.48 -5.97
C LEU A 76 -4.46 1.35 -7.16
N TRP A 77 -3.18 1.34 -7.52
CA TRP A 77 -2.68 2.12 -8.66
C TRP A 77 -3.26 1.64 -10.00
N LEU A 78 -3.22 0.32 -10.26
CA LEU A 78 -3.70 -0.23 -11.51
C LEU A 78 -5.22 -0.04 -11.66
N GLY A 79 -5.98 -0.29 -10.59
CA GLY A 79 -7.42 -0.08 -10.59
C GLY A 79 -7.79 1.38 -10.86
N ALA A 80 -7.14 2.32 -10.16
CA ALA A 80 -7.39 3.74 -10.37
C ALA A 80 -7.05 4.19 -11.81
N ALA A 81 -5.91 3.74 -12.36
CA ALA A 81 -5.49 4.09 -13.71
C ALA A 81 -6.44 3.55 -14.78
N ILE A 82 -6.86 2.29 -14.66
CA ILE A 82 -7.81 1.66 -15.59
C ILE A 82 -9.16 2.36 -15.53
N ALA A 83 -9.70 2.57 -14.32
CA ALA A 83 -11.00 3.21 -14.15
C ALA A 83 -11.01 4.66 -14.66
N LEU A 84 -9.96 5.42 -14.37
CA LEU A 84 -9.80 6.78 -14.90
C LEU A 84 -9.74 6.79 -16.43
N ALA A 85 -8.97 5.88 -17.04
CA ALA A 85 -8.87 5.78 -18.49
C ALA A 85 -10.23 5.48 -19.14
N MET A 86 -11.00 4.55 -18.56
CA MET A 86 -12.35 4.22 -19.02
C MET A 86 -13.29 5.42 -18.92
N GLN A 87 -13.30 6.12 -17.78
CA GLN A 87 -14.13 7.31 -17.58
C GLN A 87 -13.78 8.43 -18.56
N ALA A 88 -12.49 8.65 -18.80
CA ALA A 88 -12.03 9.62 -19.79
C ALA A 88 -12.52 9.25 -21.18
N ILE A 89 -12.37 8.00 -21.62
CA ILE A 89 -12.87 7.53 -22.92
C ILE A 89 -14.37 7.78 -23.06
N THR A 90 -15.17 7.42 -22.06
CA THR A 90 -16.62 7.64 -22.05
C THR A 90 -17.03 9.12 -22.04
N ALA A 91 -16.18 10.01 -21.53
CA ALA A 91 -16.48 11.44 -21.52
C ALA A 91 -16.25 12.13 -22.88
N TYR A 92 -15.40 11.57 -23.75
CA TYR A 92 -15.01 12.17 -25.03
C TYR A 92 -15.61 11.49 -26.26
N ILE A 93 -16.15 10.28 -26.12
CA ILE A 93 -16.85 9.53 -27.18
C ILE A 93 -18.35 9.53 -26.86
#